data_AF-A0AAJ0H4W4-F1
#
_entry.id   AF-A0AAJ0H4W4-F1
#
_cell.length_a   1.000
_cell.length_b   1.000
_cell.length_c   1.000
_cell.angle_alpha   90.00
_cell.angle_beta   90.00
_cell.angle_gamma   90.00
#
_symmetry.space_group_name_H-M   'P 1'
#
loop_
_entity.id
_entity.type
_entity.pdbx_description
1 polymer ?
#
loop_
_entity_poly.entity_id
_entity_poly.type
_entity_poly.pdbx_seq_one_letter_code
_entity_poly.pdbx_strand_id
1 'polypeptide(L)'
;MLRVAIKKESAIDSYLKLWYQDLQHDFLSPQDWETLHLILSFLKPFFHVTKATKGDLATIDQVLFNMDILIQHFKKSLSTFSSNSFFSSQI
;
A
#
# COMPACT_ATOMS: atom_id res chain seq x y z
N MET A 1 8.49 1.84 -5.78
CA MET A 1 8.70 3.26 -5.44
C MET A 1 8.11 3.61 -4.08
N LEU A 2 6.83 3.28 -3.79
CA LEU A 2 6.17 3.55 -2.49
C LEU A 2 6.96 3.11 -1.24
N ARG A 3 7.55 1.90 -1.24
CA ARG A 3 8.39 1.42 -0.11
C ARG A 3 9.58 2.34 0.20
N VAL A 4 10.17 2.94 -0.84
CA VAL A 4 11.31 3.85 -0.69
C VAL A 4 10.84 5.21 -0.16
N ALA A 5 9.71 5.69 -0.65
CA ALA A 5 9.07 6.93 -0.16
C ALA A 5 8.79 6.83 1.35
N ILE A 6 8.13 5.76 1.80
CA ILE A 6 7.88 5.51 3.23
C ILE A 6 9.18 5.43 4.04
N LYS A 7 10.22 4.75 3.53
CA LYS A 7 11.52 4.68 4.23
C LYS A 7 12.18 6.06 4.39
N LYS A 8 11.84 7.02 3.54
CA LYS A 8 12.37 8.39 3.53
C LYS A 8 11.38 9.43 4.04
N GLU A 9 10.23 9.02 4.58
CA GLU A 9 9.15 9.88 5.05
C GLU A 9 9.66 11.03 5.90
N SER A 10 10.40 10.76 6.98
CA SER A 10 10.92 11.81 7.87
C SER A 10 11.81 12.83 7.15
N ALA A 11 12.62 12.38 6.19
CA ALA A 11 13.49 13.26 5.41
C ALA A 11 12.68 14.09 4.39
N ILE A 12 11.68 13.47 3.76
CA ILE A 12 10.78 14.12 2.80
C ILE A 12 9.91 15.17 3.53
N ASP A 13 9.31 14.81 4.65
CA ASP A 13 8.49 15.69 5.48
C ASP A 13 9.28 16.90 5.99
N SER A 14 10.51 16.68 6.49
CA SER A 14 11.40 17.77 6.91
C SER A 14 11.75 18.71 5.76
N TYR A 15 12.01 18.16 4.56
CA TYR A 15 12.33 18.94 3.38
C TYR A 15 11.13 19.77 2.88
N LEU A 16 9.95 19.15 2.80
CA LEU A 16 8.72 19.83 2.37
C LEU A 16 8.30 20.93 3.34
N LYS A 17 8.52 20.74 4.65
CA LYS A 17 8.28 21.79 5.65
C LYS A 17 9.24 22.96 5.52
N LEU A 18 10.52 22.69 5.20
CA LEU A 18 11.53 23.74 5.03
C LEU A 18 11.25 24.61 3.80
N TRP A 19 10.77 24.02 2.71
CA TRP A 19 10.50 24.67 1.43
C TRP A 19 8.99 24.80 1.14
N TYR A 20 8.17 24.90 2.18
CA TYR A 20 6.71 24.82 2.07
C TYR A 20 6.11 25.86 1.12
N GLN A 21 6.68 27.06 1.07
CA GLN A 21 6.20 28.13 0.17
C GLN A 21 6.34 27.76 -1.32
N ASP A 22 7.38 27.01 -1.68
CA ASP A 22 7.64 26.59 -3.07
C ASP A 22 7.00 25.23 -3.39
N LEU A 23 6.80 24.37 -2.38
CA LEU A 23 6.38 22.98 -2.52
C LEU A 23 5.01 22.68 -1.89
N GLN A 24 4.17 23.69 -1.71
CA GLN A 24 2.85 23.53 -1.07
C GLN A 24 1.99 22.46 -1.76
N HIS A 25 2.08 22.34 -3.09
CA HIS A 25 1.31 21.35 -3.87
C HIS A 25 1.78 19.91 -3.65
N ASP A 26 3.03 19.72 -3.24
CA ASP A 26 3.63 18.41 -2.98
C ASP A 26 3.59 18.02 -1.49
N PHE A 27 3.06 18.91 -0.65
CA PHE A 27 2.95 18.67 0.78
C PHE A 27 1.93 17.58 1.07
N LEU A 28 2.37 16.55 1.80
CA LEU A 28 1.53 15.46 2.28
C LEU A 28 1.19 15.71 3.76
N SER A 29 -0.09 15.73 4.07
CA SER A 29 -0.57 15.79 5.46
C SER A 29 -0.23 14.49 6.21
N PRO A 30 -0.25 14.49 7.55
CA PRO A 30 -0.11 13.25 8.33
C PRO A 30 -1.10 12.16 7.91
N GLN A 31 -2.33 12.54 7.58
CA GLN A 31 -3.37 11.63 7.08
C GLN A 31 -3.01 11.03 5.72
N ASP A 32 -2.38 11.81 4.83
CA ASP A 32 -1.91 11.30 3.54
C ASP A 32 -0.79 10.26 3.74
N TRP A 33 0.14 10.51 4.67
CA TRP A 33 1.17 9.54 5.03
C TRP A 33 0.58 8.26 5.61
N GLU A 34 -0.38 8.35 6.53
CA GLU A 34 -1.11 7.19 7.06
C GLU A 34 -1.79 6.39 5.94
N THR A 35 -2.40 7.08 4.98
CA THR A 35 -3.01 6.45 3.81
C THR A 35 -1.98 5.71 2.97
N LEU A 36 -0.81 6.30 2.71
CA LEU A 36 0.29 5.64 1.98
C LEU A 36 0.82 4.41 2.72
N HIS A 37 0.91 4.45 4.05
CA HIS A 37 1.26 3.29 4.88
C HIS A 37 0.23 2.17 4.76
N LEU A 38 -1.06 2.50 4.79
CA LEU A 38 -2.15 1.54 4.62
C LEU A 38 -2.11 0.89 3.23
N ILE A 39 -1.92 1.68 2.18
CA ILE A 39 -1.78 1.19 0.80
C ILE A 39 -0.57 0.24 0.70
N LEU A 40 0.58 0.63 1.28
CA LEU A 40 1.76 -0.23 1.27
C LEU A 40 1.51 -1.55 2.01
N SER A 41 0.84 -1.50 3.16
CA SER A 41 0.48 -2.69 3.93
C SER A 41 -0.45 -3.62 3.15
N PHE A 42 -1.47 -3.05 2.49
CA PHE A 42 -2.39 -3.78 1.65
C PHE A 42 -1.70 -4.46 0.46
N LEU A 43 -0.76 -3.78 -0.20
CA LEU A 43 -0.06 -4.29 -1.38
C LEU A 43 1.05 -5.31 -1.08
N LYS A 44 1.54 -5.40 0.16
CA LYS A 44 2.63 -6.32 0.53
C LYS A 44 2.34 -7.79 0.16
N PRO A 45 1.18 -8.38 0.51
CA PRO A 45 0.86 -9.75 0.14
C PRO A 45 0.84 -9.98 -1.38
N PHE A 46 0.30 -9.03 -2.15
CA PHE A 46 0.32 -9.08 -3.62
C PHE A 46 1.75 -9.13 -4.16
N PHE A 47 2.64 -8.27 -3.66
CA PHE A 47 4.04 -8.31 -4.06
C PHE A 47 4.70 -9.66 -3.77
N HIS A 48 4.44 -10.26 -2.60
CA HIS A 48 5.02 -11.55 -2.23
C HIS A 48 4.49 -12.69 -3.10
N VAL A 49 3.17 -12.76 -3.30
CA VAL A 49 2.52 -13.77 -4.15
C VAL A 49 3.02 -13.65 -5.58
N THR A 50 2.95 -12.45 -6.19
CA THR A 50 3.43 -12.25 -7.56
C THR A 50 4.91 -12.57 -7.70
N LYS A 51 5.73 -12.30 -6.66
CA LYS A 51 7.15 -12.68 -6.69
C LYS A 51 7.35 -14.20 -6.63
N ALA A 52 6.48 -14.93 -5.92
CA ALA A 52 6.54 -16.38 -5.80
C ALA A 52 6.03 -17.09 -7.05
N THR A 53 5.03 -16.52 -7.74
CA THR A 53 4.40 -17.13 -8.92
C THR A 53 4.93 -16.64 -10.25
N LYS A 54 5.79 -15.61 -10.28
CA LYS A 54 6.40 -15.14 -11.52
C LYS A 54 7.52 -16.08 -11.97
N GLY A 55 7.42 -16.55 -13.21
CA GLY A 55 8.42 -17.38 -13.88
C GLY A 55 7.89 -18.76 -14.28
N ASP A 56 8.62 -19.44 -15.15
CA ASP A 56 8.17 -20.67 -15.82
C ASP A 56 8.14 -21.92 -14.92
N LEU A 57 8.59 -21.78 -13.66
CA LEU A 57 8.68 -22.87 -12.69
C LEU A 57 7.47 -22.94 -11.74
N ALA A 58 6.58 -21.96 -11.77
CA ALA A 58 5.39 -21.97 -10.92
C ALA A 58 4.37 -22.98 -11.48
N THR A 59 4.01 -23.98 -10.66
CA THR A 59 2.97 -24.94 -11.05
C THR A 59 1.58 -24.32 -10.90
N ILE A 60 0.60 -24.85 -11.65
CA ILE A 60 -0.80 -24.40 -11.54
C ILE A 60 -1.32 -24.53 -10.10
N ASP A 61 -0.96 -25.60 -9.39
CA ASP A 61 -1.34 -25.79 -7.98
C ASP A 61 -0.79 -24.68 -7.07
N GLN A 62 0.46 -24.25 -7.29
CA GLN A 62 1.06 -23.14 -6.55
C GLN A 62 0.37 -21.82 -6.87
N VAL A 63 -0.04 -21.61 -8.12
CA VAL A 63 -0.79 -20.40 -8.50
C VAL A 63 -2.17 -20.40 -7.85
N LEU A 64 -2.90 -21.51 -7.90
CA LEU A 64 -4.24 -21.64 -7.30
C LEU A 64 -4.19 -21.36 -5.79
N PHE A 65 -3.28 -22.01 -5.07
CA PHE A 65 -3.11 -21.79 -3.64
C PHE A 65 -2.79 -20.32 -3.30
N ASN A 66 -1.91 -19.69 -4.08
CA ASN A 66 -1.56 -18.29 -3.87
C ASN A 66 -2.71 -17.33 -4.19
N MET A 67 -3.56 -17.66 -5.17
CA MET A 67 -4.76 -16.88 -5.48
C MET A 67 -5.79 -16.97 -4.36
N ASP A 68 -5.97 -18.13 -3.72
CA ASP A 68 -6.84 -18.26 -2.55
C ASP A 68 -6.40 -17.34 -1.39
N ILE A 69 -5.08 -17.26 -1.15
CA ILE A 69 -4.51 -16.32 -0.16
C ILE A 69 -4.85 -14.87 -0.52
N LEU A 70 -4.72 -14.47 -1.79
CA LEU A 70 -5.04 -13.10 -2.23
C LEU A 70 -6.53 -12.78 -2.06
N ILE A 71 -7.41 -13.72 -2.39
CA ILE A 71 -8.85 -13.57 -2.23
C ILE A 71 -9.21 -13.40 -0.75
N GLN A 72 -8.62 -14.20 0.14
CA GLN A 72 -8.84 -14.09 1.58
C GLN A 72 -8.35 -12.75 2.12
N HIS A 73 -7.15 -12.32 1.71
CA HIS A 73 -6.59 -11.01 2.08
C HIS A 73 -7.49 -9.87 1.61
N PHE A 74 -7.97 -9.92 0.37
CA PHE A 74 -8.87 -8.91 -0.20
C PHE A 74 -10.18 -8.80 0.59
N LYS A 75 -10.83 -9.93 0.88
CA LYS A 75 -12.07 -9.96 1.68
C LYS A 75 -11.86 -9.38 3.08
N LYS A 76 -10.75 -9.75 3.74
CA LYS A 76 -10.41 -9.23 5.08
C LYS A 76 -10.17 -7.73 5.05
N SER A 77 -9.46 -7.25 4.04
CA SER A 77 -9.22 -5.82 3.85
C SER A 77 -10.52 -5.06 3.62
N LEU A 78 -11.44 -5.58 2.81
CA LEU A 78 -12.78 -5.00 2.61
C LEU A 78 -13.52 -4.80 3.94
N SER A 79 -13.59 -5.83 4.78
CA SER A 79 -14.22 -5.72 6.11
C SER A 79 -13.52 -4.73 7.06
N THR A 80 -12.20 -4.59 6.91
CA THR A 80 -11.40 -3.65 7.71
C THR A 80 -11.62 -2.21 7.25
N PHE A 81 -11.71 -1.98 5.94
CA PHE A 81 -11.94 -0.66 5.34
C PHE A 81 -13.39 -0.21 5.43
N SER A 82 -14.38 -1.11 5.40
CA SER A 82 -15.79 -0.77 5.64
C SER A 82 -16.02 -0.23 7.06
N SER A 83 -15.18 -0.61 8.01
CA SER A 83 -15.21 -0.10 9.38
C SER A 83 -14.47 1.25 9.53
N ASN A 84 -13.79 1.71 8.47
CA ASN A 84 -12.92 2.88 8.48
C ASN A 84 -13.61 4.03 7.70
N SER A 85 -14.17 5.01 8.43
CA SER A 85 -14.99 6.12 7.90
C SER A 85 -14.37 6.87 6.70
N PHE A 86 -13.04 6.94 6.66
CA PHE A 86 -12.29 7.58 5.57
C PHE A 86 -12.43 6.85 4.22
N PHE A 87 -12.44 5.52 4.21
CA PHE A 87 -12.53 4.74 2.97
C PHE A 87 -13.99 4.44 2.57
N SER A 88 -14.90 4.35 3.53
CA SER A 88 -16.33 4.14 3.25
C SER A 88 -17.00 5.31 2.53
N SER A 89 -16.39 6.50 2.55
CA SER A 89 -16.90 7.68 1.85
C SER A 89 -16.40 7.84 0.41
N GLN A 90 -15.48 6.98 -0.03
CA GLN A 90 -14.89 7.00 -1.39
C GLN A 90 -15.24 5.77 -2.26
N ILE A 91 -16.11 4.88 -1.77
CA ILE A 91 -16.68 3.75 -2.52
C ILE A 91 -18.12 4.09 -2.88
#